data_AF-A0A2U3LHP6-F1
#
_entry.id   AF-A0A2U3LHP6-F1
#
_cell.length_a   1.000
_cell.length_b   1.000
_cell.length_c   1.000
_cell.angle_alpha   90.00
_cell.angle_beta   90.00
_cell.angle_gamma   90.00
#
_symmetry.space_group_name_H-M   'P 1'
#
loop_
_entity.id
_entity.type
_entity.pdbx_description
1 polymer ?
#
loop_
_entity_poly.entity_id
_entity_poly.type
_entity_poly.pdbx_seq_one_letter_code
_entity_poly.pdbx_strand_id
1 'polypeptide(L)'
;MEQQMNAVKQMIEMQKAGFDSIINSTLMFLNQSDVMLNSFLGLATWMPEEMKNAFRQQTETKKQAFEFFKKSIDDGYDNLMKLLAEGKFPKFGQ
;
A
#
# COMPACT_ATOMS: atom_id res chain seq x y z
N MET A 1 29.18 -9.14 -13.15
CA MET A 1 28.52 -7.90 -12.68
C MET A 1 27.13 -7.75 -13.27
N GLU A 2 26.96 -7.79 -14.59
CA GLU A 2 25.63 -7.66 -15.24
C GLU A 2 24.59 -8.70 -14.76
N GLN A 3 24.96 -9.98 -14.70
CA GLN A 3 24.06 -11.03 -14.18
C GLN A 3 23.65 -10.80 -12.72
N GLN A 4 24.58 -10.34 -11.86
CA GLN A 4 24.30 -10.03 -10.46
C GLN A 4 23.35 -8.82 -10.34
N MET A 5 23.54 -7.79 -11.16
CA MET A 5 22.65 -6.63 -11.19
C MET A 5 21.25 -7.00 -11.67
N ASN A 6 21.14 -7.86 -12.69
CA ASN A 6 19.85 -8.36 -13.16
C ASN A 6 19.14 -9.22 -12.09
N ALA A 7 19.89 -10.04 -11.35
CA ALA A 7 19.32 -10.79 -10.23
C ALA A 7 18.80 -9.87 -9.11
N VAL A 8 19.55 -8.83 -8.75
CA VAL A 8 19.10 -7.83 -7.75
C VAL A 8 17.85 -7.09 -8.24
N LYS A 9 17.84 -6.65 -9.51
CA LYS A 9 16.66 -6.03 -10.13
C LYS A 9 15.42 -6.92 -10.01
N GLN A 10 15.53 -8.18 -10.41
CA GLN A 10 14.41 -9.12 -10.34
C GLN A 10 13.90 -9.33 -8.90
N MET A 11 14.80 -9.40 -7.92
CA MET A 11 14.40 -9.50 -6.51
C MET A 11 13.64 -8.25 -6.03
N ILE A 12 14.11 -7.05 -6.39
CA ILE A 12 13.45 -5.79 -6.06
C ILE A 12 12.05 -5.74 -6.69
N GLU A 13 11.94 -6.05 -7.99
CA GLU A 13 10.67 -6.08 -8.72
C GLU A 13 9.69 -7.11 -8.15
N MET A 14 10.18 -8.30 -7.77
CA MET A 14 9.35 -9.34 -7.16
C MET A 14 8.79 -8.89 -5.80
N GLN A 15 9.61 -8.29 -4.95
CA GLN A 15 9.13 -7.80 -3.66
C GLN A 15 8.13 -6.65 -3.83
N LYS A 16 8.39 -5.72 -4.75
CA LYS A 16 7.47 -4.63 -5.09
C LYS A 16 6.11 -5.17 -5.52
N ALA A 17 6.09 -6.13 -6.45
CA ALA A 17 4.86 -6.75 -6.92
C ALA A 17 4.07 -7.43 -5.79
N GLY A 18 4.77 -8.06 -4.85
CA GLY A 18 4.16 -8.65 -3.65
C GLY A 18 3.45 -7.61 -2.78
N PHE A 19 4.12 -6.51 -2.45
CA PHE A 19 3.52 -5.41 -1.69
C PHE A 19 2.37 -4.73 -2.43
N ASP A 20 2.53 -4.49 -3.74
CA ASP A 20 1.46 -3.91 -4.57
C ASP A 20 0.20 -4.77 -4.53
N SER A 21 0.33 -6.10 -4.63
CA SER A 21 -0.79 -7.03 -4.53
C SER A 21 -1.50 -6.94 -3.17
N ILE A 22 -0.74 -6.94 -2.06
CA ILE A 22 -1.29 -6.86 -0.70
C ILE A 22 -2.02 -5.55 -0.47
N ILE A 23 -1.41 -4.42 -0.85
CA ILE A 23 -1.99 -3.10 -0.61
C ILE A 23 -3.24 -2.90 -1.47
N ASN A 24 -3.18 -3.26 -2.76
CA ASN A 24 -4.35 -3.15 -3.65
C ASN A 24 -5.51 -4.02 -3.18
N SER A 25 -5.24 -5.24 -2.73
CA SER A 25 -6.25 -6.14 -2.16
C SER A 25 -6.89 -5.54 -0.91
N THR A 26 -6.08 -4.90 -0.05
CA THR A 26 -6.57 -4.24 1.16
C THR A 26 -7.42 -3.01 0.85
N LEU A 27 -6.98 -2.16 -0.09
CA LEU A 27 -7.76 -1.01 -0.54
C LEU A 27 -9.09 -1.43 -1.17
N MET A 28 -9.11 -2.50 -1.96
CA MET A 28 -10.34 -3.07 -2.50
C MET A 28 -11.29 -3.52 -1.39
N PHE A 29 -10.80 -4.23 -0.37
CA PHE A 29 -11.59 -4.64 0.78
C PHE A 29 -12.16 -3.46 1.58
N LEU A 30 -11.34 -2.43 1.83
CA LEU A 30 -11.79 -1.21 2.52
C LEU A 30 -12.89 -0.49 1.73
N ASN A 31 -12.78 -0.42 0.41
CA ASN A 31 -13.81 0.18 -0.45
C ASN A 31 -15.13 -0.60 -0.40
N GLN A 32 -15.09 -1.93 -0.44
CA GLN A 32 -16.31 -2.75 -0.31
C GLN A 32 -16.92 -2.63 1.08
N SER A 33 -16.09 -2.62 2.13
CA SER A 33 -16.53 -2.46 3.52
C SER A 33 -17.20 -1.11 3.76
N ASP A 34 -16.72 -0.04 3.13
CA ASP A 34 -17.29 1.30 3.21
C ASP A 34 -18.70 1.37 2.61
N VAL A 35 -18.93 0.71 1.47
CA VAL A 35 -20.27 0.60 0.86
C VAL A 35 -21.25 -0.13 1.79
N MET A 36 -20.82 -1.26 2.35
CA MET A 36 -21.63 -2.04 3.29
C MET A 36 -21.92 -1.24 4.57
N LEU A 37 -20.91 -0.59 5.12
CA LEU A 37 -21.01 0.26 6.31
C LEU A 37 -22.01 1.40 6.09
N ASN A 38 -21.88 2.15 4.99
CA ASN A 38 -22.79 3.25 4.70
C ASN A 38 -24.25 2.79 4.54
N SER A 39 -24.47 1.63 3.93
CA SER A 39 -25.79 1.02 3.83
C SER A 39 -26.36 0.69 5.22
N PHE A 40 -25.56 0.08 6.09
CA PHE A 40 -25.94 -0.24 7.47
C PHE A 40 -26.24 1.02 8.30
N LEU A 41 -25.38 2.03 8.25
CA LEU A 41 -25.56 3.28 9.00
C LEU A 41 -26.81 4.05 8.55
N GLY A 42 -27.21 3.95 7.28
CA GLY A 42 -28.44 4.52 6.75
C GLY A 42 -29.70 3.92 7.36
N LEU A 43 -29.67 2.62 7.70
CA LEU A 43 -30.80 1.90 8.31
C LEU A 43 -30.83 2.04 9.85
N ALA A 44 -29.71 2.41 10.47
CA ALA A 44 -29.59 2.51 11.92
C ALA A 44 -30.19 3.82 12.46
N THR A 45 -31.52 3.87 12.59
CA THR A 45 -32.25 5.01 13.18
C THR A 45 -31.94 5.24 14.67
N TRP A 46 -31.44 4.20 15.34
CA TRP A 46 -31.07 4.23 16.76
C TRP A 46 -29.68 4.84 17.02
N MET A 47 -28.84 5.02 16.00
CA MET A 47 -27.51 5.62 16.16
C MET A 47 -27.55 7.15 16.00
N PRO A 48 -26.94 7.91 16.91
CA PRO A 48 -26.70 9.34 16.74
C PRO A 48 -25.81 9.63 15.53
N GLU A 49 -25.98 10.79 14.89
CA GLU A 49 -25.23 11.15 13.68
C GLU A 49 -23.71 11.28 13.93
N GLU A 50 -23.32 11.74 15.12
CA GLU A 50 -21.91 11.80 15.53
C GLU A 50 -21.24 10.42 15.45
N MET A 51 -21.91 9.38 15.94
CA MET A 51 -21.40 8.01 15.91
C MET A 51 -21.30 7.49 14.47
N LYS A 52 -22.30 7.78 13.62
CA LYS A 52 -22.27 7.43 12.19
C LYS A 52 -21.09 8.09 11.48
N ASN A 53 -20.83 9.37 11.77
CA ASN A 53 -19.71 10.11 11.21
C ASN A 53 -18.36 9.57 11.69
N ALA A 54 -18.24 9.17 12.95
CA ALA A 54 -17.02 8.54 13.47
C ALA A 54 -16.68 7.25 12.70
N PHE A 55 -17.67 6.41 12.37
CA PHE A 55 -17.45 5.21 11.54
C PHE A 55 -17.00 5.53 10.11
N ARG A 56 -17.63 6.51 9.46
CA ARG A 56 -17.24 6.97 8.12
C ARG A 56 -15.80 7.51 8.12
N GLN A 57 -15.49 8.38 9.08
CA GLN A 57 -14.16 8.95 9.25
C GLN A 57 -13.11 7.87 9.49
N GLN A 58 -13.39 6.88 10.34
CA GLN A 58 -12.46 5.78 10.61
C GLN A 58 -12.11 5.00 9.33
N THR A 59 -13.09 4.74 8.47
CA THR A 59 -12.88 4.02 7.21
C THR A 59 -12.07 4.85 6.22
N GLU A 60 -12.35 6.14 6.11
CA GLU A 60 -11.59 7.07 5.28
C GLU A 60 -10.13 7.20 5.73
N THR A 61 -9.89 7.36 7.03
CA THR A 61 -8.52 7.40 7.59
C THR A 61 -7.75 6.12 7.31
N LYS A 62 -8.40 4.94 7.37
CA LYS A 62 -7.75 3.67 7.00
C LYS A 62 -7.34 3.66 5.53
N LYS A 63 -8.20 4.10 4.61
CA LYS A 63 -7.86 4.16 3.17
C LYS A 63 -6.65 5.07 2.94
N GLN A 64 -6.68 6.28 3.48
CA GLN A 64 -5.58 7.25 3.36
C GLN A 64 -4.25 6.70 3.92
N ALA A 65 -4.29 5.97 5.03
CA ALA A 65 -3.10 5.34 5.59
C ALA A 65 -2.49 4.30 4.64
N PHE A 66 -3.31 3.47 3.98
CA PHE A 66 -2.84 2.49 3.01
C PHE A 66 -2.33 3.13 1.71
N GLU A 67 -2.95 4.22 1.25
CA GLU A 67 -2.46 4.99 0.10
C GLU A 67 -1.10 5.64 0.39
N PHE A 68 -0.94 6.25 1.57
CA PHE A 68 0.33 6.80 2.01
C PHE A 68 1.41 5.70 2.16
N PHE A 69 1.03 4.54 2.69
CA PHE A 69 1.92 3.40 2.81
C PHE A 69 2.36 2.89 1.43
N LYS A 70 1.44 2.78 0.47
CA LYS A 70 1.76 2.45 -0.93
C LYS A 70 2.77 3.43 -1.50
N LYS A 71 2.52 4.73 -1.37
CA LYS A 71 3.44 5.75 -1.87
C LYS A 71 4.84 5.60 -1.26
N SER A 72 4.92 5.36 0.05
CA SER A 72 6.19 5.19 0.75
C SER A 72 6.96 3.96 0.25
N ILE A 73 6.24 2.86 -0.05
CA ILE A 73 6.81 1.65 -0.64
C ILE A 73 7.28 1.90 -2.08
N ASP A 74 6.46 2.54 -2.91
CA ASP A 74 6.82 2.89 -4.30
C ASP A 74 8.07 3.78 -4.33
N ASP A 75 8.10 4.86 -3.54
CA ASP A 75 9.24 5.78 -3.46
C ASP A 75 10.52 5.04 -3.00
N GLY A 76 10.39 4.09 -2.06
CA GLY A 76 11.50 3.25 -1.60
C GLY A 76 12.05 2.33 -2.68
N TYR A 77 11.19 1.66 -3.44
CA TYR A 77 11.59 0.80 -4.55
C TYR A 77 12.19 1.59 -5.72
N ASP A 78 11.66 2.77 -6.03
CA ASP A 78 12.22 3.66 -7.05
C ASP A 78 13.63 4.12 -6.67
N ASN A 79 13.87 4.44 -5.39
CA ASN A 79 15.20 4.78 -4.91
C ASN A 79 16.18 3.58 -5.01
N LEU A 80 15.74 2.36 -4.66
CA LEU A 80 16.56 1.16 -4.83
C LEU A 80 16.93 0.92 -6.30
N MET A 81 15.97 1.07 -7.21
CA MET A 81 16.18 0.94 -8.66
C MET A 81 17.14 2.00 -9.19
N LYS A 82 17.03 3.25 -8.70
CA LYS A 82 17.98 4.33 -9.03
C LYS A 82 19.40 4.00 -8.57
N LEU A 83 19.58 3.55 -7.32
CA LEU A 83 20.90 3.18 -6.80
C LEU A 83 21.52 2.00 -7.57
N LEU A 84 20.70 1.05 -8.00
CA LEU A 84 21.13 -0.06 -8.86
C LEU A 84 21.59 0.45 -10.23
N ALA A 85 20.83 1.35 -10.87
CA ALA A 85 21.18 1.94 -12.16
C ALA A 85 22.46 2.80 -12.09
N GLU A 86 22.71 3.46 -10.96
CA GLU A 86 23.93 4.23 -10.70
C GLU A 86 25.15 3.35 -10.35
N GLY A 87 24.98 2.02 -10.23
CA GLY A 87 26.06 1.10 -9.87
C GLY A 87 26.54 1.24 -8.42
N LYS A 88 25.74 1.86 -7.54
CA LYS A 88 26.09 2.17 -6.14
C LYS A 88 25.77 1.05 -5.14
N PHE A 89 25.55 -0.17 -5.60
CA PHE A 89 25.31 -1.30 -4.70
C PHE A 89 26.62 -1.81 -4.09
N PRO A 90 26.64 -2.18 -2.80
CA PRO A 90 27.81 -2.82 -2.19
C PRO A 90 28.16 -4.09 -2.97
N LYS A 91 29.46 -4.27 -3.25
CA LYS A 91 29.96 -5.51 -3.86
C LYS A 91 29.64 -6.65 -2.91
N PHE A 92 28.76 -7.55 -3.31
CA PHE A 92 28.49 -8.77 -2.54
C PHE A 92 29.78 -9.61 -2.48
N GLY A 93 30.32 -9.82 -1.28
CA GLY A 93 31.43 -10.74 -1.03
C GLY A 93 32.85 -10.17 -1.15
N GLN A 94 33.08 -8.91 -0.74
CA GLN A 94 34.42 -8.44 -0.36
C GLN A 94 34.54 -8.35 1.16
#